data_AF-A0A7V8XQV4-F1
#
_entry.id   AF-A0A7V8XQV4-F1
#
_cell.length_a   1.000
_cell.length_b   1.000
_cell.length_c   1.000
_cell.angle_alpha   90.00
_cell.angle_beta   90.00
_cell.angle_gamma   90.00
#
_symmetry.space_group_name_H-M   'P 1'
#
loop_
_entity.id
_entity.type
_entity.pdbx_description
1 polymer ?
#
loop_
_entity_poly.entity_id
_entity_poly.type
_entity_poly.pdbx_seq_one_letter_code
_entity_poly.pdbx_strand_id
1 'polypeptide(L)'
;MPKKWLKERRPDLYAELFPGESGKAGKVKTDVDPETGLPRAGNTTDREVVGRGIQAYLKSHPEVRGVFWGGGGTTGLRRALYPMQDKYLGTFITDNVYTLQSQMTTYPGDVWQLAEEQLLEPLAYAERLEITDPEGTNLWSDLTPDMSERWSQGAYQRGHLYMFPNQATGRFGYSFVNYPGFQQKWLPREPIALIHGVLAGTNGHGGFFPRWEVTFKDGFISGVTGGGAQGAALNEFLQYPGLNDRVFPYHKKPGFWYLYEIAFGSHPKAFRAPQPLLDYGNTSPERARSGVIHWGLGIRLWHDPDAPTESKVWADFSKKNNTPFDHGWHTHTYFTTYKVRLRNADKWVNLLDKGRMTSLDDPEVRALASRYGDPDAILAEDWIPEVPGINAPGDYLKDYAPNPGKYALEVLRKANAGTYEHYFPARVTGKAGTTGKAGGSR
;
A
#
# COMPACT_ATOMS: atom_id res chain seq x y z
N MET A 1 -22.47 0.99 -12.94
CA MET A 1 -23.20 -0.27 -12.70
C MET A 1 -23.15 -0.71 -11.23
N PRO A 2 -21.98 -0.87 -10.56
CA PRO A 2 -21.92 -1.23 -9.13
C PRO A 2 -22.69 -0.26 -8.21
N LYS A 3 -22.58 1.03 -8.51
CA LYS A 3 -23.30 2.10 -7.81
C LYS A 3 -24.82 2.01 -7.95
N LYS A 4 -25.32 1.63 -9.13
CA LYS A 4 -26.75 1.40 -9.40
C LYS A 4 -27.25 0.17 -8.62
N TRP A 5 -26.49 -0.92 -8.65
CA TRP A 5 -26.79 -2.14 -7.88
C TRP A 5 -26.94 -1.84 -6.38
N LEU A 6 -26.00 -1.09 -5.80
CA LEU A 6 -26.06 -0.71 -4.40
C LEU A 6 -27.29 0.17 -4.11
N LYS A 7 -27.59 1.15 -4.98
CA LYS A 7 -28.76 2.03 -4.84
C LYS A 7 -30.08 1.26 -4.83
N GLU A 8 -30.19 0.23 -5.68
CA GLU A 8 -31.40 -0.58 -5.82
C GLU A 8 -31.60 -1.54 -4.64
N ARG A 9 -30.53 -2.14 -4.13
CA ARG A 9 -30.62 -3.14 -3.05
C ARG A 9 -30.56 -2.56 -1.64
N ARG A 10 -29.77 -1.51 -1.46
CA ARG A 10 -29.48 -0.87 -0.18
C ARG A 10 -29.48 0.65 -0.33
N PRO A 11 -30.64 1.26 -0.58
CA PRO A 11 -30.75 2.72 -0.73
C PRO A 11 -30.30 3.48 0.54
N ASP A 12 -30.46 2.87 1.72
CA ASP A 12 -29.95 3.36 3.01
C ASP A 12 -28.42 3.50 2.99
N LEU A 13 -27.72 2.42 2.63
CA LEU A 13 -26.27 2.37 2.58
C LEU A 13 -25.72 3.25 1.44
N TYR A 14 -26.41 3.27 0.31
CA TYR A 14 -26.07 4.18 -0.79
C TYR A 14 -26.10 5.64 -0.34
N ALA A 15 -27.13 6.06 0.40
CA ALA A 15 -27.25 7.44 0.86
C ALA A 15 -26.12 7.82 1.83
N GLU A 16 -25.69 6.89 2.68
CA GLU A 16 -24.57 7.09 3.60
C GLU A 16 -23.23 7.23 2.87
N LEU A 17 -22.96 6.38 1.87
CA LEU A 17 -21.70 6.39 1.11
C LEU A 17 -21.64 7.49 0.04
N PHE A 18 -22.78 7.94 -0.47
CA PHE A 18 -22.88 8.96 -1.51
C PHE A 18 -23.77 10.14 -1.08
N PRO A 19 -23.44 10.83 0.03
CA PRO A 19 -24.32 11.85 0.62
C PRO A 19 -24.55 13.03 -0.33
N GLY A 20 -23.54 13.43 -1.11
CA GLY A 20 -23.62 14.53 -2.09
C GLY A 20 -24.53 14.26 -3.30
N GLU A 21 -24.91 13.01 -3.54
CA GLU A 21 -25.86 12.63 -4.60
C GLU A 21 -27.27 12.37 -4.08
N SER A 22 -27.44 12.34 -2.76
CA SER A 22 -28.72 12.17 -2.07
C SER A 22 -29.50 13.49 -1.90
N GLY A 23 -29.01 14.61 -2.45
CA GLY A 23 -29.68 15.92 -2.43
C GLY A 23 -29.35 16.80 -1.21
N LYS A 24 -28.44 16.39 -0.32
CA LYS A 24 -27.88 17.26 0.73
C LYS A 24 -26.50 17.77 0.28
N ALA A 25 -26.39 19.08 0.09
CA ALA A 25 -25.30 19.72 -0.63
C ALA A 25 -23.89 19.41 -0.10
N GLY A 26 -22.99 19.13 -1.04
CA GLY A 26 -21.54 19.20 -0.94
C GLY A 26 -20.96 19.03 -2.35
N LYS A 27 -19.99 19.85 -2.75
CA LYS A 27 -19.30 19.72 -4.05
C LYS A 27 -18.94 18.25 -4.28
N VAL A 28 -19.24 17.72 -5.47
CA VAL A 28 -18.72 16.41 -5.91
C VAL A 28 -17.21 16.44 -5.67
N LYS A 29 -16.73 15.71 -4.66
CA LYS A 29 -15.29 15.48 -4.52
C LYS A 29 -14.90 14.70 -5.76
N THR A 30 -14.07 15.32 -6.60
CA THR A 30 -13.46 14.71 -7.79
C THR A 30 -13.01 13.30 -7.45
N ASP A 31 -13.22 12.34 -8.36
CA ASP A 31 -12.60 11.01 -8.28
C ASP A 31 -11.12 11.22 -7.95
N VAL A 32 -10.60 10.60 -6.89
CA VAL A 32 -9.24 10.82 -6.39
C VAL A 32 -8.46 9.55 -6.68
N ASP A 33 -7.24 9.68 -7.18
CA ASP A 33 -6.38 8.54 -7.40
C ASP A 33 -6.04 7.92 -6.03
N PRO A 34 -6.37 6.64 -5.79
CA PRO A 34 -6.19 6.01 -4.50
C PRO A 34 -4.71 5.80 -4.16
N GLU A 35 -3.78 5.91 -5.11
CA GLU A 35 -2.34 5.85 -4.86
C GLU A 35 -1.73 7.19 -4.49
N THR A 36 -2.27 8.32 -5.00
CA THR A 36 -1.67 9.66 -4.83
C THR A 36 -2.46 10.60 -3.94
N GLY A 37 -3.76 10.38 -3.74
CA GLY A 37 -4.61 11.33 -3.03
C GLY A 37 -4.89 12.62 -3.80
N LEU A 38 -4.54 12.69 -5.08
CA LEU A 38 -4.85 13.81 -5.97
C LEU A 38 -6.12 13.52 -6.78
N PRO A 39 -6.88 14.56 -7.21
CA PRO A 39 -7.94 14.37 -8.20
C PRO A 39 -7.42 13.56 -9.40
N ARG A 40 -8.11 12.47 -9.76
CA ARG A 40 -7.94 11.78 -11.04
C ARG A 40 -8.25 12.79 -12.14
N ALA A 41 -7.21 13.46 -12.61
CA ALA A 41 -7.16 13.92 -13.99
C ALA A 41 -6.94 12.68 -14.86
N GLY A 42 -8.00 11.89 -15.03
CA GLY A 42 -8.10 10.95 -16.14
C GLY A 42 -8.29 9.48 -15.81
N ASN A 43 -9.11 8.86 -16.64
CA ASN A 43 -9.24 7.41 -16.74
C ASN A 43 -7.91 6.79 -17.26
N THR A 44 -7.81 5.46 -17.27
CA THR A 44 -6.69 4.73 -17.93
C THR A 44 -6.39 5.22 -19.35
N THR A 45 -7.39 5.75 -20.05
CA THR A 45 -7.27 6.40 -21.36
C THR A 45 -6.32 7.58 -21.36
N ASP A 46 -6.29 8.39 -20.28
CA ASP A 46 -5.51 9.62 -20.23
C ASP A 46 -4.04 9.29 -20.00
N ARG A 47 -3.77 8.26 -19.19
CA ARG A 47 -2.42 7.72 -19.02
C ARG A 47 -1.87 7.19 -20.34
N GLU A 48 -2.63 6.40 -21.08
CA GLU A 48 -2.18 5.87 -22.37
C GLU A 48 -2.00 6.97 -23.43
N VAL A 49 -2.88 7.97 -23.45
CA VAL A 49 -2.77 9.11 -24.36
C VAL A 49 -1.51 9.93 -24.07
N VAL A 50 -1.28 10.28 -22.80
CA VAL A 50 -0.06 11.01 -22.38
C VAL A 50 1.18 10.17 -22.64
N GLY A 51 1.15 8.87 -22.32
CA GLY A 51 2.24 7.93 -22.60
C GLY A 51 2.60 7.89 -24.08
N ARG A 52 1.62 7.80 -24.99
CA ARG A 52 1.85 7.88 -26.44
C ARG A 52 2.46 9.22 -26.88
N GLY A 53 2.00 10.33 -26.30
CA GLY A 53 2.56 11.66 -26.55
C GLY A 53 4.03 11.75 -26.15
N ILE A 54 4.38 11.24 -24.96
CA ILE A 54 5.77 11.16 -24.48
C ILE A 54 6.61 10.29 -25.42
N GLN A 55 6.10 9.11 -25.82
CA GLN A 55 6.81 8.23 -26.75
C GLN A 55 7.09 8.93 -28.09
N ALA A 56 6.12 9.66 -28.63
CA ALA A 56 6.31 10.42 -29.87
C ALA A 56 7.40 11.51 -29.71
N TYR A 57 7.38 12.23 -28.59
CA TYR A 57 8.40 13.23 -28.27
C TYR A 57 9.80 12.63 -28.15
N LEU A 58 9.96 11.54 -27.39
CA LEU A 58 11.25 10.87 -27.20
C LEU A 58 11.81 10.26 -28.50
N LYS A 59 10.94 9.87 -29.45
CA LYS A 59 11.37 9.41 -30.78
C LYS A 59 11.90 10.54 -31.64
N SER A 60 11.32 11.73 -31.55
CA SER A 60 11.79 12.92 -32.29
C SER A 60 12.96 13.65 -31.61
N HIS A 61 13.22 13.35 -30.33
CA HIS A 61 14.27 13.97 -29.51
C HIS A 61 15.19 12.91 -28.91
N PRO A 62 16.03 12.23 -29.72
CA PRO A 62 16.91 11.15 -29.26
C PRO A 62 17.96 11.60 -28.23
N GLU A 63 18.26 12.90 -28.17
CA GLU A 63 19.11 13.52 -27.16
C GLU A 63 18.52 13.48 -25.75
N VAL A 64 17.20 13.30 -25.63
CA VAL A 64 16.53 13.21 -24.34
C VAL A 64 16.75 11.82 -23.73
N ARG A 65 17.44 11.81 -22.58
CA ARG A 65 17.75 10.57 -21.84
C ARG A 65 16.49 9.82 -21.40
N GLY A 66 15.46 10.54 -20.95
CA GLY A 66 14.23 9.96 -20.40
C GLY A 66 13.33 11.03 -19.77
N VAL A 67 12.25 10.60 -19.11
CA VAL A 67 11.25 11.48 -18.50
C VAL A 67 10.98 11.14 -17.05
N PHE A 68 10.68 12.17 -16.27
CA PHE A 68 9.92 12.06 -15.03
C PHE A 68 8.45 12.36 -15.35
N TRP A 69 7.52 11.53 -14.87
CA TRP A 69 6.10 11.68 -15.16
C TRP A 69 5.24 11.17 -14.00
N GLY A 70 4.24 11.97 -13.62
CA GLY A 70 3.21 11.68 -12.60
C GLY A 70 3.65 11.89 -11.16
N GLY A 71 2.71 11.83 -10.21
CA GLY A 71 2.94 11.95 -8.75
C GLY A 71 2.91 10.63 -7.97
N GLY A 72 2.53 9.52 -8.61
CA GLY A 72 2.51 8.15 -8.07
C GLY A 72 2.08 7.14 -9.13
N GLY A 73 1.71 5.90 -8.76
CA GLY A 73 1.32 4.90 -9.76
C GLY A 73 2.46 4.51 -10.72
N THR A 74 3.70 4.46 -10.21
CA THR A 74 4.94 4.23 -10.98
C THR A 74 4.82 3.05 -11.94
N THR A 75 4.23 1.94 -11.49
CA THR A 75 3.94 0.76 -12.32
C THR A 75 3.02 1.08 -13.49
N GLY A 76 1.97 1.85 -13.24
CA GLY A 76 1.05 2.28 -14.27
C GLY A 76 1.72 3.12 -15.35
N LEU A 77 2.46 4.14 -14.94
CA LEU A 77 3.08 5.12 -15.82
C LEU A 77 4.22 4.51 -16.65
N ARG A 78 5.07 3.68 -16.04
CA ARG A 78 6.13 2.97 -16.76
C ARG A 78 5.57 2.09 -17.88
N ARG A 79 4.51 1.33 -17.62
CA ARG A 79 3.87 0.45 -18.62
C ARG A 79 3.31 1.24 -19.80
N ALA A 80 2.74 2.42 -19.55
CA ALA A 80 2.21 3.29 -20.61
C ALA A 80 3.30 3.82 -21.55
N LEU A 81 4.58 3.70 -21.19
CA LEU A 81 5.72 4.05 -22.04
C LEU A 81 6.28 2.87 -22.85
N TYR A 82 5.75 1.65 -22.70
CA TYR A 82 6.21 0.50 -23.50
C TYR A 82 6.11 0.78 -25.01
N PRO A 83 7.13 0.45 -25.84
CA PRO A 83 8.37 -0.30 -25.52
C PRO A 83 9.55 0.58 -25.04
N MET A 84 9.32 1.86 -24.76
CA MET A 84 10.31 2.83 -24.29
C MET A 84 10.34 2.95 -22.75
N GLN A 85 9.89 1.91 -22.01
CA GLN A 85 9.79 1.95 -20.55
C GLN A 85 11.12 2.26 -19.84
N ASP A 86 12.27 1.97 -20.47
CA ASP A 86 13.59 2.26 -19.92
C ASP A 86 13.95 3.74 -19.94
N LYS A 87 13.17 4.54 -20.67
CA LYS A 87 13.22 6.01 -20.64
C LYS A 87 12.40 6.59 -19.49
N TYR A 88 11.70 5.77 -18.69
CA TYR A 88 11.00 6.24 -17.49
C TYR A 88 11.97 6.34 -16.30
N LEU A 89 12.21 7.58 -15.86
CA LEU A 89 13.16 7.90 -14.79
C LEU A 89 12.50 7.96 -13.40
N GLY A 90 11.19 8.15 -13.33
CA GLY A 90 10.43 8.14 -12.07
C GLY A 90 9.22 9.07 -12.06
N THR A 91 8.62 9.23 -10.87
CA THR A 91 7.56 10.21 -10.57
C THR A 91 8.14 11.46 -9.91
N PHE A 92 7.40 12.56 -9.98
CA PHE A 92 7.56 13.72 -9.11
C PHE A 92 6.86 13.45 -7.78
N ILE A 93 7.52 12.74 -6.86
CA ILE A 93 6.99 12.46 -5.50
C ILE A 93 7.00 13.74 -4.65
N THR A 94 7.81 14.74 -5.04
CA THR A 94 7.95 16.04 -4.39
C THR A 94 6.96 17.06 -4.94
N ASP A 95 5.68 16.93 -4.61
CA ASP A 95 4.64 17.85 -5.07
C ASP A 95 4.03 18.71 -3.95
N ASN A 96 4.44 18.49 -2.69
CA ASN A 96 3.93 19.22 -1.55
C ASN A 96 5.02 19.56 -0.51
N VAL A 97 4.70 20.53 0.34
CA VAL A 97 5.61 21.07 1.36
C VAL A 97 6.05 20.01 2.37
N TYR A 98 5.20 19.03 2.68
CA TYR A 98 5.51 18.01 3.67
C TYR A 98 6.58 17.05 3.16
N THR A 99 6.49 16.62 1.90
CA THR A 99 7.53 15.77 1.30
C THR A 99 8.87 16.50 1.24
N LEU A 100 8.87 17.80 0.90
CA LEU A 100 10.09 18.63 0.87
C LEU A 100 10.74 18.82 2.26
N GLN A 101 9.93 18.88 3.32
CA GLN A 101 10.41 19.04 4.69
C GLN A 101 10.80 17.69 5.35
N SER A 102 10.41 16.57 4.75
CA SER A 102 10.69 15.23 5.27
C SER A 102 12.06 14.70 4.84
N GLN A 103 12.56 13.70 5.58
CA GLN A 103 13.76 12.96 5.21
C GLN A 103 13.53 11.90 4.13
N MET A 104 12.32 11.78 3.57
CA MET A 104 12.03 10.81 2.51
C MET A 104 12.94 10.99 1.29
N THR A 105 13.16 12.25 0.91
CA THR A 105 13.88 12.58 -0.34
C THR A 105 15.39 12.44 -0.22
N THR A 106 15.92 12.46 1.00
CA THR A 106 17.35 12.39 1.29
C THR A 106 17.77 11.05 1.88
N TYR A 107 16.84 10.12 2.05
CA TYR A 107 17.13 8.80 2.58
C TYR A 107 18.10 8.02 1.66
N PRO A 108 19.19 7.43 2.18
CA PRO A 108 20.19 6.78 1.35
C PRO A 108 19.59 5.60 0.55
N GLY A 109 19.62 5.72 -0.78
CA GLY A 109 18.93 4.76 -1.66
C GLY A 109 19.55 3.37 -1.67
N ASP A 110 20.85 3.23 -1.38
CA ASP A 110 21.55 1.96 -1.24
C ASP A 110 21.24 1.26 0.10
N VAL A 111 21.14 2.02 1.20
CA VAL A 111 20.63 1.52 2.49
C VAL A 111 19.20 1.02 2.34
N TRP A 112 18.35 1.79 1.64
CA TRP A 112 16.97 1.38 1.36
C TRP A 112 16.93 0.06 0.59
N GLN A 113 17.68 -0.02 -0.52
CA GLN A 113 17.72 -1.20 -1.35
C GLN A 113 18.24 -2.43 -0.58
N LEU A 114 19.31 -2.30 0.19
CA LEU A 114 19.85 -3.41 0.98
C LEU A 114 18.85 -3.90 2.03
N ALA A 115 18.14 -2.99 2.70
CA ALA A 115 17.11 -3.37 3.67
C ALA A 115 15.94 -4.13 3.03
N GLU A 116 15.56 -3.78 1.79
CA GLU A 116 14.56 -4.53 1.03
C GLU A 116 15.09 -5.89 0.55
N GLU A 117 16.33 -5.96 0.07
CA GLU A 117 16.97 -7.22 -0.35
C GLU A 117 17.04 -8.23 0.80
N GLN A 118 17.53 -7.79 1.97
CA GLN A 118 17.61 -8.62 3.18
C GLN A 118 16.22 -9.10 3.65
N LEU A 119 15.19 -8.25 3.55
CA LEU A 119 13.82 -8.64 3.89
C LEU A 119 13.26 -9.71 2.95
N LEU A 120 13.61 -9.67 1.66
CA LEU A 120 13.04 -10.51 0.62
C LEU A 120 13.78 -11.85 0.44
N GLU A 121 15.02 -11.96 0.91
CA GLU A 121 15.83 -13.19 0.79
C GLU A 121 15.11 -14.47 1.28
N PRO A 122 14.39 -14.48 2.42
CA PRO A 122 13.76 -15.69 2.94
C PRO A 122 12.66 -16.27 2.02
N LEU A 123 12.09 -15.46 1.13
CA LEU A 123 10.86 -15.79 0.39
C LEU A 123 11.02 -17.01 -0.51
N ALA A 124 12.19 -17.20 -1.14
CA ALA A 124 12.45 -18.34 -2.02
C ALA A 124 12.30 -19.69 -1.32
N TYR A 125 12.48 -19.70 0.01
CA TYR A 125 12.51 -20.91 0.83
C TYR A 125 11.29 -21.06 1.73
N ALA A 126 10.37 -20.10 1.74
CA ALA A 126 9.20 -20.15 2.62
C ALA A 126 8.29 -21.34 2.30
N GLU A 127 7.76 -22.04 3.29
CA GLU A 127 6.71 -23.07 3.13
C GLU A 127 5.42 -22.74 3.88
N ARG A 128 5.45 -21.72 4.74
CA ARG A 128 4.28 -21.21 5.45
C ARG A 128 4.51 -19.75 5.81
N LEU A 129 3.46 -18.96 5.77
CA LEU A 129 3.42 -17.61 6.36
C LEU A 129 2.39 -17.57 7.49
N GLU A 130 2.68 -16.77 8.51
CA GLU A 130 1.77 -16.47 9.62
C GLU A 130 1.86 -14.97 9.94
N ILE A 131 0.69 -14.36 10.14
CA ILE A 131 0.57 -12.92 10.29
C ILE A 131 -0.39 -12.61 11.43
N THR A 132 0.05 -11.79 12.38
CA THR A 132 -0.77 -11.34 13.51
C THR A 132 -0.66 -9.84 13.73
N ASP A 133 -1.75 -9.19 14.11
CA ASP A 133 -1.76 -7.77 14.48
C ASP A 133 -2.61 -7.55 15.74
N PRO A 134 -2.24 -6.63 16.65
CA PRO A 134 -3.01 -6.34 17.86
C PRO A 134 -4.44 -5.85 17.61
N GLU A 135 -4.79 -5.36 16.43
CA GLU A 135 -6.18 -5.08 16.05
C GLU A 135 -7.02 -6.36 15.82
N GLY A 136 -6.40 -7.53 15.87
CA GLY A 136 -7.05 -8.85 15.79
C GLY A 136 -6.83 -9.59 14.48
N THR A 137 -5.93 -9.12 13.60
CA THR A 137 -5.51 -9.91 12.44
C THR A 137 -4.82 -11.19 12.91
N ASN A 138 -5.19 -12.31 12.32
CA ASN A 138 -4.59 -13.62 12.53
C ASN A 138 -4.79 -14.46 11.26
N LEU A 139 -3.77 -14.50 10.41
CA LEU A 139 -3.82 -15.11 9.09
C LEU A 139 -2.67 -16.08 8.89
N TRP A 140 -2.89 -17.10 8.06
CA TRP A 140 -1.84 -18.02 7.63
C TRP A 140 -2.10 -18.58 6.23
N SER A 141 -1.04 -19.05 5.57
CA SER A 141 -1.12 -19.81 4.33
C SER A 141 0.08 -20.77 4.21
N ASP A 142 -0.17 -21.98 3.72
CA ASP A 142 0.89 -22.91 3.35
C ASP A 142 1.30 -22.67 1.89
N LEU A 143 2.60 -22.81 1.62
CA LEU A 143 3.20 -22.46 0.34
C LEU A 143 3.93 -23.66 -0.28
N THR A 144 3.61 -23.95 -1.53
CA THR A 144 4.37 -24.91 -2.33
C THR A 144 5.73 -24.33 -2.74
N PRO A 145 6.73 -25.17 -3.10
CA PRO A 145 8.00 -24.68 -3.63
C PRO A 145 7.83 -23.71 -4.83
N ASP A 146 6.91 -24.02 -5.74
CA ASP A 146 6.62 -23.20 -6.93
C ASP A 146 6.01 -21.84 -6.57
N MET A 147 5.16 -21.76 -5.55
CA MET A 147 4.62 -20.47 -5.06
C MET A 147 5.74 -19.59 -4.52
N SER A 148 6.61 -20.14 -3.67
CA SER A 148 7.68 -19.42 -3.00
C SER A 148 8.77 -18.95 -3.97
N GLU A 149 9.14 -19.81 -4.92
CA GLU A 149 10.09 -19.46 -5.99
C GLU A 149 9.57 -18.25 -6.79
N ARG A 150 8.32 -18.28 -7.26
CA ARG A 150 7.74 -17.17 -8.03
C ARG A 150 7.53 -15.93 -7.20
N TRP A 151 7.16 -16.10 -5.93
CA TRP A 151 7.03 -14.98 -5.00
C TRP A 151 8.35 -14.23 -4.88
N SER A 152 9.47 -14.93 -4.64
CA SER A 152 10.79 -14.31 -4.57
C SER A 152 11.20 -13.56 -5.84
N GLN A 153 10.81 -14.06 -7.02
CA GLN A 153 11.07 -13.40 -8.30
C GLN A 153 10.17 -12.16 -8.52
N GLY A 154 8.97 -12.13 -7.94
CA GLY A 154 7.98 -11.09 -8.20
C GLY A 154 7.84 -10.04 -7.09
N ALA A 155 8.38 -10.28 -5.90
CA ALA A 155 8.07 -9.51 -4.69
C ALA A 155 8.59 -8.06 -4.72
N TYR A 156 9.64 -7.78 -5.49
CA TYR A 156 10.28 -6.48 -5.45
C TYR A 156 9.48 -5.41 -6.19
N GLN A 157 9.19 -4.32 -5.49
CA GLN A 157 8.91 -2.99 -6.01
C GLN A 157 9.34 -2.03 -4.90
N ARG A 158 10.39 -1.23 -5.13
CA ARG A 158 10.95 -0.34 -4.11
C ARG A 158 9.86 0.55 -3.49
N GLY A 159 9.74 0.53 -2.16
CA GLY A 159 8.72 1.25 -1.41
C GLY A 159 7.34 0.63 -1.32
N HIS A 160 7.12 -0.51 -2.00
CA HIS A 160 5.84 -1.21 -2.06
C HIS A 160 6.07 -2.70 -2.33
N LEU A 161 6.64 -3.42 -1.37
CA LEU A 161 7.02 -4.82 -1.56
C LEU A 161 5.77 -5.71 -1.66
N TYR A 162 5.69 -6.59 -2.65
CA TYR A 162 4.57 -7.52 -2.83
C TYR A 162 4.76 -8.77 -1.97
N MET A 163 4.30 -8.71 -0.73
CA MET A 163 4.52 -9.71 0.32
C MET A 163 3.44 -10.79 0.35
N PHE A 164 2.90 -11.13 -0.83
CA PHE A 164 2.03 -12.28 -1.02
C PHE A 164 2.17 -12.83 -2.46
N PRO A 165 2.22 -14.17 -2.65
CA PRO A 165 2.41 -14.76 -3.98
C PRO A 165 1.35 -14.32 -5.01
N ASN A 166 0.09 -14.13 -4.60
CA ASN A 166 -0.99 -13.73 -5.50
C ASN A 166 -0.74 -12.35 -6.10
N GLN A 167 -0.17 -11.44 -5.31
CA GLN A 167 0.21 -10.11 -5.77
C GLN A 167 1.45 -10.16 -6.67
N ALA A 168 2.47 -10.93 -6.28
CA ALA A 168 3.76 -11.01 -6.96
C ALA A 168 3.70 -11.69 -8.35
N THR A 169 2.59 -12.35 -8.68
CA THR A 169 2.41 -13.13 -9.93
C THR A 169 1.33 -12.55 -10.86
N GLY A 170 1.27 -13.05 -12.09
CA GLY A 170 0.46 -12.47 -13.17
C GLY A 170 1.04 -11.16 -13.71
N ARG A 171 2.37 -11.08 -13.71
CA ARG A 171 3.16 -9.88 -14.05
C ARG A 171 4.59 -10.25 -14.45
N PHE A 172 5.31 -9.25 -14.95
CA PHE A 172 6.77 -9.26 -15.08
C PHE A 172 7.29 -8.55 -13.82
N GLY A 173 8.13 -9.22 -13.02
CA GLY A 173 8.66 -8.66 -11.76
C GLY A 173 9.59 -7.46 -12.02
N TYR A 174 9.82 -6.60 -11.03
CA TYR A 174 10.85 -5.56 -11.15
C TYR A 174 12.25 -6.16 -10.98
N SER A 175 13.23 -5.57 -11.66
CA SER A 175 14.65 -5.89 -11.51
C SER A 175 15.25 -5.09 -10.36
N PHE A 176 16.03 -5.75 -9.50
CA PHE A 176 16.91 -5.08 -8.52
C PHE A 176 18.06 -4.32 -9.20
N VAL A 177 18.63 -4.91 -10.26
CA VAL A 177 19.81 -4.39 -10.96
C VAL A 177 19.45 -3.20 -11.87
N ASN A 178 18.40 -3.37 -12.68
CA ASN A 178 18.01 -2.38 -13.67
C ASN A 178 16.79 -1.56 -13.23
N TYR A 179 16.56 -1.40 -11.92
CA TYR A 179 15.38 -0.72 -11.38
C TYR A 179 15.21 0.70 -11.98
N PRO A 180 13.99 1.11 -12.40
CA PRO A 180 12.70 0.43 -12.28
C PRO A 180 12.35 -0.52 -13.44
N GLY A 181 13.34 -1.06 -14.15
CA GLY A 181 13.18 -2.04 -15.23
C GLY A 181 12.45 -3.30 -14.81
N PHE A 182 11.70 -3.87 -15.75
CA PHE A 182 11.08 -5.19 -15.57
C PHE A 182 12.08 -6.30 -15.89
N GLN A 183 11.89 -7.44 -15.24
CA GLN A 183 12.49 -8.70 -15.62
C GLN A 183 11.92 -9.16 -16.95
N GLN A 184 12.65 -10.02 -17.66
CA GLN A 184 12.26 -10.51 -18.98
C GLN A 184 11.28 -11.68 -18.92
N LYS A 185 11.15 -12.34 -17.76
CA LYS A 185 10.28 -13.50 -17.56
C LYS A 185 8.94 -13.05 -16.99
N TRP A 186 7.85 -13.46 -17.64
CA TRP A 186 6.50 -13.35 -17.07
C TRP A 186 6.32 -14.42 -15.99
N LEU A 187 5.82 -14.01 -14.82
CA LEU A 187 5.55 -14.87 -13.67
C LEU A 187 4.08 -15.31 -13.72
N PRO A 188 3.80 -16.61 -13.96
CA PRO A 188 2.42 -17.06 -14.10
C PRO A 188 1.64 -16.96 -12.79
N ARG A 189 0.35 -16.58 -12.90
CA ARG A 189 -0.58 -16.41 -11.77
C ARG A 189 -0.78 -17.68 -10.93
N GLU A 190 -0.92 -18.84 -11.57
CA GLU A 190 -1.27 -20.09 -10.88
C GLU A 190 -0.04 -20.97 -10.64
N PRO A 191 0.12 -21.61 -9.46
CA PRO A 191 -0.88 -21.72 -8.40
C PRO A 191 -0.96 -20.48 -7.48
N ILE A 192 -2.18 -20.10 -7.07
CA ILE A 192 -2.40 -19.05 -6.06
C ILE A 192 -2.27 -19.58 -4.62
N ALA A 193 -1.73 -18.75 -3.73
CA ALA A 193 -1.74 -18.99 -2.29
C ALA A 193 -3.15 -18.76 -1.72
N LEU A 194 -3.57 -19.63 -0.80
CA LEU A 194 -4.89 -19.60 -0.17
C LEU A 194 -4.71 -19.18 1.29
N ILE A 195 -5.11 -17.94 1.61
CA ILE A 195 -5.07 -17.41 2.98
C ILE A 195 -6.24 -17.95 3.82
N HIS A 196 -6.00 -18.16 5.11
CA HIS A 196 -7.01 -18.57 6.09
C HIS A 196 -6.93 -17.67 7.32
N GLY A 197 -8.07 -17.42 7.97
CA GLY A 197 -8.12 -16.69 9.24
C GLY A 197 -8.87 -15.37 9.14
N VAL A 198 -8.47 -14.37 9.91
CA VAL A 198 -9.17 -13.08 10.02
C VAL A 198 -8.21 -11.93 9.74
N LEU A 199 -8.59 -11.03 8.84
CA LEU A 199 -8.01 -9.70 8.69
C LEU A 199 -8.85 -8.72 9.51
N ALA A 200 -8.24 -7.94 10.39
CA ALA A 200 -8.90 -6.91 11.15
C ALA A 200 -8.18 -5.57 11.02
N GLY A 201 -8.92 -4.48 11.15
CA GLY A 201 -8.35 -3.13 11.11
C GLY A 201 -9.41 -2.03 11.14
N THR A 202 -8.93 -0.80 11.16
CA THR A 202 -9.72 0.42 11.42
C THR A 202 -9.55 1.50 10.35
N ASN A 203 -8.77 1.22 9.31
CA ASN A 203 -8.54 2.15 8.21
C ASN A 203 -8.07 1.43 6.93
N GLY A 204 -8.08 2.15 5.82
CA GLY A 204 -7.52 1.75 4.54
C GLY A 204 -7.44 2.93 3.58
N HIS A 205 -7.19 2.68 2.29
CA HIS A 205 -7.02 3.75 1.27
C HIS A 205 -8.09 4.85 1.33
N GLY A 206 -9.36 4.46 1.47
CA GLY A 206 -10.51 5.37 1.52
C GLY A 206 -10.72 6.11 2.85
N GLY A 207 -9.85 5.92 3.84
CA GLY A 207 -9.93 6.57 5.14
C GLY A 207 -10.16 5.62 6.30
N PHE A 208 -10.76 6.16 7.36
CA PHE A 208 -11.02 5.47 8.61
C PHE A 208 -12.44 4.90 8.66
N PHE A 209 -12.59 3.74 9.28
CA PHE A 209 -13.88 3.09 9.51
C PHE A 209 -13.87 2.41 10.89
N PRO A 210 -15.03 2.24 11.55
CA PRO A 210 -15.09 1.44 12.77
C PRO A 210 -14.48 0.06 12.51
N ARG A 211 -13.83 -0.54 13.52
CA ARG A 211 -13.14 -1.81 13.36
C ARG A 211 -13.99 -2.83 12.61
N TRP A 212 -13.36 -3.49 11.64
CA TRP A 212 -13.94 -4.61 10.92
C TRP A 212 -13.10 -5.87 11.03
N GLU A 213 -13.73 -6.99 10.72
CA GLU A 213 -13.11 -8.30 10.58
C GLU A 213 -13.58 -8.93 9.27
N VAL A 214 -12.63 -9.32 8.43
CA VAL A 214 -12.85 -10.06 7.18
C VAL A 214 -12.29 -11.47 7.37
N THR A 215 -13.17 -12.47 7.38
CA THR A 215 -12.79 -13.87 7.55
C THR A 215 -12.52 -14.51 6.20
N PHE A 216 -11.41 -15.25 6.10
CA PHE A 216 -11.02 -16.00 4.93
C PHE A 216 -11.05 -17.51 5.19
N LYS A 217 -11.59 -18.24 4.23
CA LYS A 217 -11.54 -19.69 4.17
C LYS A 217 -11.12 -20.11 2.76
N ASP A 218 -10.10 -20.95 2.68
CA ASP A 218 -9.57 -21.47 1.41
C ASP A 218 -9.20 -20.32 0.43
N GLY A 219 -8.65 -19.24 0.96
CA GLY A 219 -8.26 -18.04 0.22
C GLY A 219 -9.38 -17.04 -0.06
N PHE A 220 -10.65 -17.42 0.15
CA PHE A 220 -11.83 -16.64 -0.24
C PHE A 220 -12.49 -15.97 0.96
N ILE A 221 -13.06 -14.78 0.79
CA ILE A 221 -13.83 -14.11 1.85
C ILE A 221 -15.08 -14.93 2.17
N SER A 222 -15.21 -15.38 3.42
CA SER A 222 -16.35 -16.14 3.91
C SER A 222 -17.28 -15.33 4.82
N GLY A 223 -16.86 -14.15 5.29
CA GLY A 223 -17.68 -13.29 6.13
C GLY A 223 -17.03 -11.95 6.45
N VAL A 224 -17.86 -10.94 6.72
CA VAL A 224 -17.43 -9.60 7.14
C VAL A 224 -18.27 -9.14 8.32
N THR A 225 -17.61 -8.76 9.41
CA THR A 225 -18.23 -8.25 10.64
C THR A 225 -17.72 -6.85 10.95
N GLY A 226 -18.57 -5.93 11.40
CA GLY A 226 -18.17 -4.55 11.73
C GLY A 226 -17.95 -3.67 10.49
N GLY A 227 -17.08 -2.66 10.59
CA GLY A 227 -16.71 -1.80 9.45
C GLY A 227 -17.67 -0.66 9.12
N GLY A 228 -18.78 -0.50 9.86
CA GLY A 228 -19.83 0.47 9.53
C GLY A 228 -20.30 0.34 8.08
N ALA A 229 -20.46 1.46 7.38
CA ALA A 229 -20.84 1.49 5.97
C ALA A 229 -19.87 0.72 5.06
N GLN A 230 -18.57 0.71 5.37
CA GLN A 230 -17.58 0.04 4.54
C GLN A 230 -17.73 -1.49 4.59
N GLY A 231 -17.92 -2.05 5.78
CA GLY A 231 -18.18 -3.48 5.97
C GLY A 231 -19.54 -3.90 5.41
N ALA A 232 -20.58 -3.08 5.61
CA ALA A 232 -21.89 -3.30 5.02
C ALA A 232 -21.84 -3.31 3.48
N ALA A 233 -21.05 -2.41 2.87
CA ALA A 233 -20.88 -2.37 1.42
C ALA A 233 -20.18 -3.62 0.89
N LEU A 234 -19.10 -4.05 1.55
CA LEU A 234 -18.41 -5.27 1.15
C LEU A 234 -19.37 -6.47 1.19
N ASN A 235 -20.16 -6.63 2.26
CA ASN A 235 -21.17 -7.70 2.37
C ASN A 235 -22.20 -7.70 1.22
N GLU A 236 -22.59 -6.52 0.71
CA GLU A 236 -23.48 -6.43 -0.46
C GLU A 236 -22.77 -6.80 -1.77
N PHE A 237 -21.50 -6.41 -1.93
CA PHE A 237 -20.72 -6.71 -3.13
C PHE A 237 -20.22 -8.15 -3.19
N LEU A 238 -20.10 -8.84 -2.06
CA LEU A 238 -19.91 -10.30 -2.00
C LEU A 238 -21.04 -11.05 -2.73
N GLN A 239 -22.21 -10.43 -2.87
CA GLN A 239 -23.37 -10.99 -3.57
C GLN A 239 -23.52 -10.47 -5.01
N TYR A 240 -22.55 -9.68 -5.51
CA TYR A 240 -22.65 -9.09 -6.85
C TYR A 240 -22.67 -10.18 -7.93
N PRO A 241 -23.65 -10.17 -8.86
CA PRO A 241 -23.84 -11.24 -9.81
C PRO A 241 -22.59 -11.54 -10.65
N GLY A 242 -22.17 -12.80 -10.63
CA GLY A 242 -21.10 -13.27 -11.50
C GLY A 242 -19.69 -12.96 -11.03
N LEU A 243 -19.50 -12.52 -9.77
CA LEU A 243 -18.17 -12.43 -9.15
C LEU A 243 -17.74 -13.74 -8.49
N ASN A 244 -18.66 -14.58 -8.04
CA ASN A 244 -18.33 -15.80 -7.30
C ASN A 244 -18.23 -17.03 -8.19
N ASP A 245 -18.98 -17.05 -9.29
CA ASP A 245 -19.19 -18.20 -10.17
C ASP A 245 -18.31 -18.17 -11.44
N ARG A 246 -17.74 -17.01 -11.79
CA ARG A 246 -16.90 -16.88 -12.99
C ARG A 246 -15.45 -17.25 -12.72
N VAL A 247 -14.85 -17.92 -13.68
CA VAL A 247 -13.40 -18.11 -13.77
C VAL A 247 -12.80 -16.89 -14.46
N PHE A 248 -12.02 -16.11 -13.71
CA PHE A 248 -11.32 -14.95 -14.24
C PHE A 248 -10.11 -15.39 -15.07
N PRO A 249 -9.66 -14.58 -16.06
CA PRO A 249 -8.50 -14.93 -16.88
C PRO A 249 -7.29 -15.32 -16.03
N TYR A 250 -6.58 -16.36 -16.49
CA TYR A 250 -5.38 -16.93 -15.85
C TYR A 250 -5.58 -17.50 -14.44
N HIS A 251 -6.82 -17.67 -13.98
CA HIS A 251 -7.14 -18.42 -12.78
C HIS A 251 -7.74 -19.79 -13.16
N LYS A 252 -7.58 -20.78 -12.28
CA LYS A 252 -8.12 -22.14 -12.47
C LYS A 252 -9.45 -22.35 -11.74
N LYS A 253 -9.70 -21.57 -10.69
CA LYS A 253 -10.92 -21.65 -9.87
C LYS A 253 -11.79 -20.40 -10.07
N PRO A 254 -13.11 -20.52 -9.91
CA PRO A 254 -13.98 -19.36 -9.97
C PRO A 254 -13.79 -18.46 -8.74
N GLY A 255 -14.25 -17.22 -8.87
CA GLY A 255 -14.34 -16.26 -7.77
C GLY A 255 -13.46 -15.03 -7.92
N PHE A 256 -13.95 -13.91 -7.40
CA PHE A 256 -13.23 -12.63 -7.36
C PHE A 256 -12.66 -12.34 -5.98
N TRP A 257 -13.35 -12.71 -4.90
CA TRP A 257 -13.05 -12.29 -3.52
C TRP A 257 -11.95 -13.12 -2.83
N TYR A 258 -10.86 -13.37 -3.54
CA TYR A 258 -9.63 -13.85 -2.92
C TYR A 258 -8.91 -12.70 -2.20
N LEU A 259 -8.00 -13.03 -1.28
CA LEU A 259 -6.97 -12.05 -0.88
C LEU A 259 -5.98 -11.92 -2.04
N TYR A 260 -5.73 -10.70 -2.49
CA TYR A 260 -4.81 -10.44 -3.58
C TYR A 260 -3.53 -9.76 -3.13
N GLU A 261 -3.65 -8.67 -2.38
CA GLU A 261 -2.51 -7.84 -1.98
C GLU A 261 -2.23 -7.96 -0.49
N ILE A 262 -0.97 -8.22 -0.16
CA ILE A 262 -0.36 -7.93 1.13
C ILE A 262 0.91 -7.17 0.76
N ALA A 263 0.89 -5.85 0.87
CA ALA A 263 2.01 -5.04 0.42
C ALA A 263 2.61 -4.23 1.55
N PHE A 264 3.93 -4.24 1.64
CA PHE A 264 4.67 -3.53 2.67
C PHE A 264 5.13 -2.20 2.12
N GLY A 265 4.88 -1.14 2.88
CA GLY A 265 5.78 0.01 2.85
C GLY A 265 7.15 -0.40 3.37
N SER A 266 8.20 0.23 2.84
CA SER A 266 9.59 -0.07 3.20
C SER A 266 10.44 1.16 3.51
N HIS A 267 9.85 2.36 3.45
CA HIS A 267 10.57 3.60 3.64
C HIS A 267 10.44 4.08 5.10
N PRO A 268 11.52 4.08 5.92
CA PRO A 268 11.41 4.45 7.34
C PRO A 268 11.05 5.92 7.55
N LYS A 269 11.41 6.78 6.59
CA LYS A 269 11.09 8.22 6.64
C LYS A 269 9.72 8.59 6.08
N ALA A 270 8.96 7.62 5.54
CA ALA A 270 7.63 7.91 5.03
C ALA A 270 6.62 8.05 6.17
N PHE A 271 5.61 8.90 5.96
CA PHE A 271 4.64 9.28 6.97
C PHE A 271 3.29 9.60 6.36
N ARG A 272 2.25 9.69 7.20
CA ARG A 272 0.95 10.19 6.77
C ARG A 272 0.99 11.70 6.57
N ALA A 273 1.07 12.13 5.31
CA ALA A 273 0.91 13.54 4.96
C ALA A 273 -0.47 14.06 5.42
N PRO A 274 -0.56 15.23 6.10
CA PRO A 274 -1.83 15.77 6.57
C PRO A 274 -2.81 16.10 5.44
N GLN A 275 -2.31 16.66 4.33
CA GLN A 275 -3.16 17.23 3.29
C GLN A 275 -4.10 16.20 2.62
N PRO A 276 -3.64 15.02 2.16
CA PRO A 276 -4.52 14.01 1.57
C PRO A 276 -5.66 13.56 2.51
N LEU A 277 -5.38 13.46 3.81
CA LEU A 277 -6.39 13.10 4.81
C LEU A 277 -7.39 14.24 5.03
N LEU A 278 -6.93 15.49 5.14
CA LEU A 278 -7.78 16.65 5.38
C LEU A 278 -8.68 16.99 4.17
N ASP A 279 -8.12 16.96 2.97
CA ASP A 279 -8.83 17.34 1.75
C ASP A 279 -9.79 16.22 1.30
N TYR A 280 -9.33 14.97 1.36
CA TYR A 280 -10.00 13.84 0.69
C TYR A 280 -10.37 12.68 1.61
N GLY A 281 -9.92 12.66 2.87
CA GLY A 281 -10.08 11.51 3.75
C GLY A 281 -9.12 10.37 3.43
N ASN A 282 -8.14 10.58 2.54
CA ASN A 282 -7.28 9.53 2.00
C ASN A 282 -6.09 9.26 2.93
N THR A 283 -5.84 7.99 3.23
CA THR A 283 -4.68 7.56 4.04
C THR A 283 -3.59 6.83 3.25
N SER A 284 -3.81 6.54 1.97
CA SER A 284 -2.88 5.80 1.11
C SER A 284 -1.42 6.25 1.09
N PRO A 285 -1.06 7.54 1.22
CA PRO A 285 0.35 7.93 1.27
C PRO A 285 1.14 7.23 2.39
N GLU A 286 0.48 6.87 3.48
CA GLU A 286 1.12 6.20 4.61
C GLU A 286 1.61 4.78 4.28
N ARG A 287 1.09 4.19 3.20
CA ARG A 287 1.45 2.84 2.75
C ARG A 287 2.93 2.68 2.40
N ALA A 288 3.65 3.79 2.17
CA ALA A 288 5.07 3.77 1.89
C ALA A 288 5.92 3.59 3.16
N ARG A 289 5.36 3.86 4.36
CA ARG A 289 6.08 3.75 5.64
C ARG A 289 6.48 2.31 5.92
N SER A 290 7.74 2.10 6.27
CA SER A 290 8.30 0.77 6.53
C SER A 290 7.42 -0.06 7.47
N GLY A 291 7.05 -1.28 7.11
CA GLY A 291 6.26 -2.16 7.98
C GLY A 291 4.78 -1.82 8.13
N VAL A 292 4.28 -0.75 7.50
CA VAL A 292 2.83 -0.64 7.23
C VAL A 292 2.48 -1.68 6.18
N ILE A 293 1.47 -2.48 6.48
CA ILE A 293 0.88 -3.37 5.49
C ILE A 293 -0.41 -2.74 4.99
N HIS A 294 -0.59 -2.65 3.69
CA HIS A 294 -1.91 -2.50 3.11
C HIS A 294 -2.33 -3.79 2.40
N TRP A 295 -3.59 -4.13 2.63
CA TRP A 295 -4.22 -5.38 2.25
C TRP A 295 -5.24 -5.09 1.17
N GLY A 296 -5.24 -5.83 0.06
CA GLY A 296 -6.19 -5.61 -1.04
C GLY A 296 -7.11 -6.80 -1.28
N LEU A 297 -8.42 -6.54 -1.22
CA LEU A 297 -9.47 -7.55 -1.34
C LEU A 297 -10.01 -7.63 -2.78
N GLY A 298 -10.09 -8.84 -3.33
CA GLY A 298 -10.48 -9.07 -4.72
C GLY A 298 -9.34 -9.72 -5.51
N ILE A 299 -9.32 -9.56 -6.83
CA ILE A 299 -8.21 -10.00 -7.68
C ILE A 299 -7.92 -8.99 -8.77
N ARG A 300 -6.66 -8.94 -9.19
CA ARG A 300 -6.20 -8.24 -10.40
C ARG A 300 -5.17 -9.08 -11.13
N LEU A 301 -5.06 -8.89 -12.45
CA LEU A 301 -3.91 -9.28 -13.25
C LEU A 301 -3.29 -8.03 -13.90
N TRP A 302 -1.96 -7.90 -13.83
CA TRP A 302 -1.29 -6.70 -14.36
C TRP A 302 -0.88 -6.86 -15.82
N HIS A 303 -0.28 -8.00 -16.20
CA HIS A 303 0.28 -8.22 -17.53
C HIS A 303 -0.21 -9.53 -18.13
N ASP A 304 -0.45 -9.51 -19.44
CA ASP A 304 -0.51 -10.73 -20.25
C ASP A 304 0.92 -11.29 -20.46
N PRO A 305 1.10 -12.58 -20.83
CA PRO A 305 2.42 -13.19 -20.98
C PRO A 305 3.28 -12.61 -22.11
N ASP A 306 2.68 -11.90 -23.06
CA ASP A 306 3.32 -11.38 -24.26
C ASP A 306 4.11 -10.09 -24.02
N ALA A 307 3.66 -9.22 -23.11
CA ALA A 307 4.33 -7.94 -22.85
C ALA A 307 4.05 -7.37 -21.45
N PRO A 308 4.98 -6.57 -20.88
CA PRO A 308 4.78 -5.86 -19.61
C PRO A 308 3.91 -4.61 -19.80
N THR A 309 2.74 -4.79 -20.41
CA THR A 309 1.69 -3.77 -20.59
C THR A 309 0.42 -4.20 -19.85
N GLU A 310 -0.53 -3.28 -19.65
CA GLU A 310 -1.82 -3.63 -19.04
C GLU A 310 -2.47 -4.82 -19.78
N SER A 311 -2.89 -5.84 -19.02
CA SER A 311 -3.51 -7.03 -19.61
C SER A 311 -4.78 -6.66 -20.39
N LYS A 312 -4.72 -6.90 -21.70
CA LYS A 312 -5.86 -6.73 -22.59
C LYS A 312 -6.90 -7.80 -22.34
N VAL A 313 -6.48 -9.05 -22.11
CA VAL A 313 -7.40 -10.16 -21.82
C VAL A 313 -8.22 -9.87 -20.56
N TRP A 314 -7.58 -9.36 -19.51
CA TRP A 314 -8.23 -8.98 -18.27
C TRP A 314 -9.18 -7.78 -18.45
N ALA A 315 -8.74 -6.75 -19.16
CA ALA A 315 -9.56 -5.56 -19.45
C ALA A 315 -10.83 -5.91 -20.25
N ASP A 316 -10.67 -6.67 -21.33
CA ASP A 316 -11.76 -7.08 -22.20
C ASP A 316 -12.75 -7.99 -21.45
N PHE A 317 -12.24 -8.92 -20.62
CA PHE A 317 -13.07 -9.76 -19.76
C PHE A 317 -13.90 -8.92 -18.77
N SER A 318 -13.25 -7.96 -18.10
CA SER A 318 -13.90 -7.11 -17.09
C SER A 318 -15.02 -6.29 -17.71
N LYS A 319 -14.75 -5.68 -18.87
CA LYS A 319 -15.74 -4.89 -19.63
C LYS A 319 -16.89 -5.73 -20.15
N LYS A 320 -16.59 -6.89 -20.77
CA LYS A 320 -17.60 -7.79 -21.35
C LYS A 320 -18.56 -8.32 -20.29
N ASN A 321 -18.04 -8.69 -19.12
CA ASN A 321 -18.82 -9.34 -18.07
C ASN A 321 -19.33 -8.37 -17.00
N ASN A 322 -19.04 -7.07 -17.13
CA ASN A 322 -19.38 -6.04 -16.15
C ASN A 322 -18.91 -6.44 -14.73
N THR A 323 -17.63 -6.81 -14.63
CA THR A 323 -16.95 -7.17 -13.38
C THR A 323 -15.86 -6.15 -13.04
N PRO A 324 -15.41 -6.04 -11.77
CA PRO A 324 -14.32 -5.15 -11.40
C PRO A 324 -13.05 -5.43 -12.20
N PHE A 325 -12.39 -4.36 -12.61
CA PHE A 325 -11.09 -4.44 -13.29
C PHE A 325 -9.93 -4.65 -12.31
N ASP A 326 -10.09 -4.23 -11.06
CA ASP A 326 -9.05 -4.26 -10.05
C ASP A 326 -9.61 -4.79 -8.73
N HIS A 327 -8.72 -5.24 -7.84
CA HIS A 327 -9.03 -5.41 -6.44
C HIS A 327 -9.47 -4.06 -5.84
N GLY A 328 -10.36 -4.15 -4.86
CA GLY A 328 -11.03 -3.00 -4.27
C GLY A 328 -10.55 -2.80 -2.84
N TRP A 329 -11.49 -2.74 -1.91
CA TRP A 329 -11.33 -2.56 -0.46
C TRP A 329 -9.93 -2.84 0.07
N HIS A 330 -9.40 -1.82 0.75
CA HIS A 330 -8.14 -1.91 1.46
C HIS A 330 -8.34 -1.84 2.97
N THR A 331 -7.49 -2.56 3.68
CA THR A 331 -7.21 -2.35 5.11
C THR A 331 -5.75 -1.97 5.24
N HIS A 332 -5.37 -1.10 6.17
CA HIS A 332 -3.99 -0.99 6.60
C HIS A 332 -3.83 -1.53 8.00
N THR A 333 -2.67 -2.11 8.30
CA THR A 333 -2.26 -2.51 9.64
C THR A 333 -0.86 -1.97 9.93
N TYR A 334 -0.63 -1.58 11.17
CA TYR A 334 0.57 -0.82 11.55
C TYR A 334 1.52 -1.55 12.47
N PHE A 335 1.03 -2.55 13.23
CA PHE A 335 1.79 -3.21 14.29
C PHE A 335 1.87 -4.71 14.04
N THR A 336 1.93 -5.07 12.77
CA THR A 336 1.85 -6.45 12.34
C THR A 336 3.16 -7.18 12.62
N THR A 337 3.04 -8.39 13.17
CA THR A 337 4.11 -9.38 13.16
C THR A 337 3.85 -10.31 11.98
N TYR A 338 4.78 -10.33 11.02
CA TYR A 338 4.71 -11.17 9.83
C TYR A 338 5.92 -12.09 9.84
N LYS A 339 5.68 -13.41 9.86
CA LYS A 339 6.75 -14.42 9.88
C LYS A 339 6.55 -15.47 8.80
N VAL A 340 7.66 -16.02 8.31
CA VAL A 340 7.68 -17.14 7.37
C VAL A 340 8.45 -18.31 7.97
N ARG A 341 7.98 -19.54 7.73
CA ARG A 341 8.71 -20.76 8.06
C ARG A 341 9.52 -21.21 6.85
N LEU A 342 10.82 -21.42 7.05
CA LEU A 342 11.72 -21.89 6.00
C LEU A 342 11.63 -23.40 5.83
N ARG A 343 11.44 -23.82 4.59
CA ARG A 343 11.41 -25.22 4.18
C ARG A 343 12.72 -25.91 4.54
N ASN A 344 12.61 -27.12 5.09
CA ASN A 344 13.74 -27.99 5.45
C ASN A 344 14.72 -27.44 6.51
N ALA A 345 14.45 -26.28 7.10
CA ALA A 345 15.30 -25.67 8.14
C ALA A 345 14.65 -25.61 9.52
N ASP A 346 13.35 -25.94 9.61
CA ASP A 346 12.51 -25.79 10.81
C ASP A 346 12.71 -24.45 11.55
N LYS A 347 12.90 -23.39 10.77
CA LYS A 347 13.23 -22.06 11.25
C LYS A 347 12.14 -21.08 10.85
N TRP A 348 11.70 -20.29 11.81
CA TRP A 348 10.86 -19.11 11.56
C TRP A 348 11.74 -17.87 11.40
N VAL A 349 11.40 -17.04 10.43
CA VAL A 349 12.00 -15.72 10.21
C VAL A 349 10.90 -14.68 10.31
N ASN A 350 11.07 -13.73 11.24
CA ASN A 350 10.21 -12.56 11.31
C ASN A 350 10.68 -11.58 10.23
N LEU A 351 9.77 -11.22 9.32
CA LEU A 351 9.98 -10.16 8.33
C LEU A 351 9.56 -8.81 8.93
N LEU A 352 8.44 -8.80 9.65
CA LEU A 352 8.02 -7.69 10.51
C LEU A 352 7.89 -8.19 11.94
N ASP A 353 8.35 -7.38 12.90
CA ASP A 353 8.06 -7.53 14.32
C ASP A 353 7.35 -6.28 14.82
N LYS A 354 6.07 -6.42 15.18
CA LYS A 354 5.21 -5.32 15.65
C LYS A 354 5.25 -4.07 14.76
N GLY A 355 5.26 -4.25 13.45
CA GLY A 355 5.29 -3.17 12.46
C GLY A 355 6.66 -2.58 12.16
N ARG A 356 7.74 -3.12 12.73
CA ARG A 356 9.12 -2.79 12.37
C ARG A 356 9.65 -3.84 11.40
N MET A 357 10.27 -3.39 10.30
CA MET A 357 11.01 -4.28 9.40
C MET A 357 12.27 -4.76 10.10
N THR A 358 12.40 -6.07 10.27
CA THR A 358 13.54 -6.68 10.98
C THR A 358 14.85 -6.47 10.24
N SER A 359 14.80 -6.27 8.91
CA SER A 359 15.98 -5.94 8.10
C SER A 359 16.55 -4.55 8.38
N LEU A 360 15.79 -3.62 8.98
CA LEU A 360 16.34 -2.33 9.43
C LEU A 360 17.26 -2.49 10.65
N ASP A 361 17.19 -3.63 11.34
CA ASP A 361 18.06 -3.97 12.46
C ASP A 361 19.22 -4.90 12.03
N ASP A 362 19.27 -5.29 10.76
CA ASP A 362 20.30 -6.17 10.23
C ASP A 362 21.69 -5.53 10.35
N PRO A 363 22.72 -6.26 10.84
CA PRO A 363 24.07 -5.71 11.00
C PRO A 363 24.69 -5.15 9.71
N GLU A 364 24.42 -5.72 8.54
CA GLU A 364 24.95 -5.23 7.27
C GLU A 364 24.26 -3.93 6.86
N VAL A 365 22.93 -3.85 7.02
CA VAL A 365 22.15 -2.63 6.80
C VAL A 365 22.61 -1.51 7.73
N ARG A 366 22.79 -1.81 9.02
CA ARG A 366 23.32 -0.87 10.01
C ARG A 366 24.74 -0.42 9.69
N ALA A 367 25.60 -1.33 9.26
CA ALA A 367 26.97 -1.02 8.85
C ALA A 367 26.98 -0.09 7.63
N LEU A 368 26.11 -0.31 6.64
CA LEU A 368 25.98 0.58 5.48
C LEU A 368 25.44 1.95 5.89
N ALA A 369 24.40 2.00 6.73
CA ALA A 369 23.81 3.23 7.23
C ALA A 369 24.81 4.12 7.99
N SER A 370 25.78 3.52 8.70
CA SER A 370 26.83 4.26 9.43
C SER A 370 27.69 5.17 8.55
N ARG A 371 27.72 4.93 7.22
CA ARG A 371 28.42 5.80 6.26
C ARG A 371 27.71 7.12 6.01
N TYR A 372 26.43 7.21 6.34
CA TYR A 372 25.57 8.36 6.10
C TYR A 372 25.28 9.16 7.39
N GLY A 373 25.68 8.65 8.55
CA GLY A 373 25.43 9.27 9.86
C GLY A 373 25.20 8.22 10.95
N ASP A 374 24.51 8.62 12.01
CA ASP A 374 24.12 7.69 13.08
C ASP A 374 23.10 6.66 12.55
N PRO A 375 23.44 5.35 12.53
CA PRO A 375 22.53 4.32 12.03
C PRO A 375 21.22 4.26 12.81
N ASP A 376 21.20 4.60 14.11
CA ASP A 376 19.97 4.58 14.90
C ASP A 376 19.01 5.70 14.45
N ALA A 377 19.53 6.88 14.11
CA ALA A 377 18.73 7.96 13.57
C ALA A 377 18.27 7.69 12.12
N ILE A 378 19.15 7.12 11.29
CA ILE A 378 18.86 6.85 9.88
C ILE A 378 17.81 5.75 9.73
N LEU A 379 17.89 4.68 10.51
CA LEU A 379 17.04 3.49 10.37
C LEU A 379 15.78 3.53 11.25
N ALA A 380 15.65 4.55 12.12
CA ALA A 380 14.42 4.79 12.86
C ALA A 380 13.29 5.25 11.94
N GLU A 381 12.07 4.82 12.24
CA GLU A 381 10.89 5.37 11.58
C GLU A 381 10.55 6.77 12.11
N ASP A 382 10.41 7.74 11.20
CA ASP A 382 10.12 9.13 11.57
C ASP A 382 8.66 9.30 12.04
N TRP A 383 7.80 8.36 11.68
CA TRP A 383 6.40 8.36 12.04
C TRP A 383 5.92 6.96 12.44
N ILE A 384 5.27 6.91 13.59
CA ILE A 384 4.54 5.74 14.10
C ILE A 384 3.13 6.25 14.46
N PRO A 385 2.05 5.70 13.86
CA PRO A 385 0.70 6.12 14.21
C PRO A 385 0.39 5.82 15.68
N GLU A 386 -0.29 6.74 16.35
CA GLU A 386 -0.86 6.46 17.67
C GLU A 386 -2.18 5.70 17.55
N VAL A 387 -2.26 4.56 18.23
CA VAL A 387 -3.46 3.75 18.40
C VAL A 387 -3.67 3.47 19.90
N PRO A 388 -4.61 4.19 20.56
CA PRO A 388 -4.96 3.98 21.96
C PRO A 388 -5.24 2.51 22.29
N GLY A 389 -4.69 2.05 23.40
CA GLY A 389 -4.79 0.66 23.86
C GLY A 389 -3.88 -0.33 23.13
N ILE A 390 -3.11 0.11 22.12
CA ILE A 390 -2.09 -0.69 21.44
C ILE A 390 -0.69 -0.14 21.71
N ASN A 391 -0.39 1.07 21.24
CA ASN A 391 0.90 1.75 21.45
C ASN A 391 0.79 3.13 22.13
N ALA A 392 -0.44 3.60 22.38
CA ALA A 392 -0.71 4.85 23.10
C ALA A 392 -1.68 4.60 24.28
N PRO A 393 -1.71 5.46 25.32
CA PRO A 393 -2.65 5.33 26.44
C PRO A 393 -4.12 5.33 26.00
N GLY A 394 -4.93 4.47 26.63
CA GLY A 394 -6.37 4.34 26.38
C GLY A 394 -6.83 2.88 26.29
N ASP A 395 -8.08 2.68 25.91
CA ASP A 395 -8.71 1.38 25.65
C ASP A 395 -9.07 1.28 24.16
N TYR A 396 -8.49 0.32 23.45
CA TYR A 396 -8.68 0.20 21.99
C TYR A 396 -10.14 0.06 21.59
N LEU A 397 -10.92 -0.75 22.32
CA LEU A 397 -12.31 -1.04 21.97
C LEU A 397 -13.27 0.11 22.30
N LYS A 398 -12.90 0.97 23.25
CA LYS A 398 -13.75 2.11 23.67
C LYS A 398 -13.32 3.43 23.07
N ASP A 399 -12.03 3.70 23.05
CA ASP A 399 -11.48 5.04 22.78
C ASP A 399 -11.06 5.22 21.31
N TYR A 400 -10.79 4.13 20.57
CA TYR A 400 -10.28 4.18 19.20
C TYR A 400 -11.17 3.44 18.18
N ALA A 401 -11.30 2.12 18.32
CA ALA A 401 -11.93 1.24 17.35
C ALA A 401 -13.34 1.66 16.87
N PRO A 402 -14.21 2.28 17.69
CA PRO A 402 -15.52 2.75 17.23
C PRO A 402 -15.45 3.98 16.30
N ASN A 403 -14.44 4.83 16.44
CA ASN A 403 -14.27 6.05 15.63
C ASN A 403 -12.79 6.47 15.50
N PRO A 404 -11.98 5.70 14.74
CA PRO A 404 -10.54 5.90 14.65
C PRO A 404 -10.17 7.21 13.93
N GLY A 405 -11.03 7.66 12.99
CA GLY A 405 -10.83 8.91 12.27
C GLY A 405 -10.90 10.15 13.17
N LYS A 406 -11.77 10.17 14.18
CA LYS A 406 -11.84 11.27 15.15
C LYS A 406 -10.51 11.45 15.88
N TYR A 407 -9.91 10.34 16.30
CA TYR A 407 -8.62 10.37 16.99
C TYR A 407 -7.49 10.82 16.05
N ALA A 408 -7.42 10.26 14.85
CA ALA A 408 -6.40 10.63 13.86
C ALA A 408 -6.45 12.13 13.47
N LEU A 409 -7.65 12.70 13.33
CA LEU A 409 -7.83 14.12 13.04
C LEU A 409 -7.42 15.01 14.23
N GLU A 410 -7.65 14.56 15.46
CA GLU A 410 -7.20 15.27 16.66
C GLU A 410 -5.67 15.27 16.79
N VAL A 411 -5.01 14.16 16.48
CA VAL A 411 -3.54 14.08 16.39
C VAL A 411 -3.03 15.07 15.35
N LEU A 412 -3.61 15.09 14.13
CA LEU A 412 -3.24 16.06 13.11
C LEU A 412 -3.47 17.51 13.53
N ARG A 413 -4.55 17.78 14.26
CA ARG A 413 -4.83 19.12 14.80
C ARG A 413 -3.75 19.57 15.77
N LYS A 414 -3.31 18.68 16.68
CA LYS A 414 -2.20 18.95 17.61
C LYS A 414 -0.89 19.16 16.86
N ALA A 415 -0.62 18.35 15.84
CA ALA A 415 0.55 18.48 14.99
C ALA A 415 0.57 19.86 14.32
N ASN A 416 -0.49 20.23 13.58
CA ASN A 416 -0.57 21.53 12.91
C ASN A 416 -0.52 22.72 13.89
N ALA A 417 -0.94 22.54 15.15
CA ALA A 417 -0.81 23.55 16.20
C ALA A 417 0.58 23.62 16.85
N GLY A 418 1.50 22.72 16.50
CA GLY A 418 2.83 22.60 17.12
C GLY A 418 2.79 22.10 18.57
N THR A 419 1.69 21.48 18.99
CA THR A 419 1.47 20.99 20.37
C THR A 419 1.54 19.47 20.48
N TYR A 420 1.87 18.77 19.40
CA TYR A 420 2.05 17.33 19.42
C TYR A 420 3.37 16.95 20.12
N GLU A 421 3.27 16.16 21.18
CA GLU A 421 4.39 15.87 22.08
C GLU A 421 5.39 14.87 21.50
N HIS A 422 4.97 14.10 20.49
CA HIS A 422 5.78 13.07 19.82
C HIS A 422 6.40 13.55 18.50
N TYR A 423 6.58 14.87 18.30
CA TYR A 423 7.33 15.38 17.17
C TYR A 423 8.77 14.84 17.16
N PHE A 424 9.31 14.54 15.99
CA PHE A 424 10.74 14.31 15.81
C PHE A 424 11.41 15.55 15.18
N PRO A 425 12.55 16.03 15.72
CA PRO A 425 13.11 15.65 17.02
C PRO A 425 12.16 16.05 18.16
N ALA A 426 12.16 15.27 19.24
CA ALA A 426 11.35 15.54 20.43
C ALA A 426 11.54 16.99 20.85
N ARG A 427 10.43 17.74 20.94
CA ARG A 427 10.50 19.13 21.36
C ARG A 427 11.03 19.12 22.79
N VAL A 428 12.29 19.54 22.97
CA VAL A 428 12.86 19.69 24.31
C VAL A 428 11.94 20.65 25.03
N THR A 429 11.22 20.16 26.05
CA THR A 429 10.39 20.96 26.93
C THR A 429 11.28 21.75 27.89
N GLY A 430 12.16 22.57 27.31
CA GLY A 430 12.98 23.53 28.02
C GLY A 430 12.15 24.79 28.23
N LYS A 431 11.92 25.14 29.50
CA LYS A 431 11.50 26.48 29.93
C LYS A 431 12.21 27.52 29.06
N ALA A 432 11.45 28.47 28.53
CA ALA A 432 11.96 29.63 27.80
C ALA A 432 13.22 30.15 28.50
N GLY A 433 14.38 29.92 27.85
CA GLY A 433 15.64 30.46 28.30
C GLY A 433 15.48 31.98 28.30
N THR A 434 15.53 32.57 29.48
CA THR A 434 15.69 34.00 29.66
C THR A 434 16.77 34.49 28.72
N THR A 435 16.41 35.44 27.88
CA THR A 435 17.31 36.18 26.99
C THR A 435 18.48 36.73 27.79
N GLY A 436 19.61 36.02 27.75
CA GLY A 436 20.91 36.53 28.17
C GLY A 436 21.28 37.68 27.27
N LYS A 437 21.28 38.89 27.83
CA LYS A 437 21.74 40.12 27.18
C LYS A 437 23.09 39.88 26.50
N ALA A 438 23.18 40.30 25.24
CA ALA A 438 24.45 40.54 24.57
C ALA A 438 25.32 41.48 25.43
N GLY A 439 26.45 40.97 25.90
CA GLY A 439 27.57 41.77 26.41
C GLY A 439 28.62 41.84 25.30
N GLY A 440 28.87 43.05 24.80
CA GLY A 440 29.87 43.31 23.78
C GLY A 440 31.30 43.48 24.32
N SER A 441 32.21 43.67 23.36
CA SER A 441 33.62 44.06 23.48
C SER A 441 34.59 42.92 23.85
N ARG A 442 35.71 42.67 23.18
CA ARG A 442 36.47 43.32 22.09
C ARG A 442 37.04 42.25 21.17
#